data_AF-D5DGB4-F1
#
_entry.id   AF-D5DGB4-F1
#
_cell.length_a   1.000
_cell.length_b   1.000
_cell.length_c   1.000
_cell.angle_alpha   90.00
_cell.angle_beta   90.00
_cell.angle_gamma   90.00
#
_symmetry.space_group_name_H-M   'P 1'
#
loop_
_entity.id
_entity.type
_entity.pdbx_description
1 polymer ?
#
loop_
_entity_poly.entity_id
_entity_poly.type
_entity_poly.pdbx_seq_one_letter_code
_entity_poly.pdbx_strand_id
1 'polypeptide(L)'
;MIYSFQGNIDMAEEVLNTRWLLIYIPVYIFAIWDSYRTTVDLNKIYVLAERENHHFNSFSIGAMEINYLDKRNPILSVVWSLLMPGLGQLYIHRIIAAFFVIIWAVVFFYYSHLLEEISLLFLGEIKQATAVLNKEWLLFFPSLYGFAIFDSYMNTVENNKLVEREQKNFFEKMYQHPGFRIGKGKKVT
;
A
#
# COMPACT_ATOMS: atom_id res chain seq x y z
N MET A 1 14.74 -4.12 -21.65
CA MET A 1 15.13 -5.41 -21.03
C MET A 1 15.92 -6.32 -21.96
N ILE A 2 15.49 -6.57 -23.21
CA ILE A 2 16.24 -7.49 -24.10
C ILE A 2 17.65 -6.95 -24.40
N TYR A 3 17.78 -5.69 -24.83
CA TYR A 3 19.07 -5.08 -25.15
C TYR A 3 20.01 -4.96 -23.96
N SER A 4 19.48 -4.65 -22.76
CA SER A 4 20.28 -4.60 -21.53
C SER A 4 20.90 -5.95 -21.17
N PHE A 5 20.21 -7.07 -21.41
CA PHE A 5 20.76 -8.41 -21.17
C PHE A 5 21.78 -8.86 -22.23
N GLN A 6 21.83 -8.19 -23.38
CA GLN A 6 22.81 -8.43 -24.45
C GLN A 6 24.06 -7.55 -24.30
N GLY A 7 24.13 -6.71 -23.27
CA GLY A 7 25.22 -5.74 -23.08
C GLY A 7 25.13 -4.51 -24.00
N ASN A 8 24.05 -4.36 -24.77
CA ASN A 8 23.83 -3.21 -25.64
C ASN A 8 23.05 -2.13 -24.89
N ILE A 9 23.79 -1.30 -24.13
CA ILE A 9 23.21 -0.28 -23.25
C ILE A 9 22.66 0.91 -24.04
N ASP A 10 23.33 1.32 -25.11
CA ASP A 10 22.92 2.45 -25.93
C ASP A 10 21.55 2.19 -26.57
N MET A 11 21.37 1.02 -27.18
CA MET A 11 20.05 0.66 -27.73
C MET A 11 19.01 0.39 -26.63
N ALA A 12 19.43 0.00 -25.43
CA ALA A 12 18.51 -0.13 -24.32
C ALA A 12 17.96 1.22 -23.88
N GLU A 13 18.77 2.28 -23.89
CA GLU A 13 18.37 3.64 -23.55
C GLU A 13 17.37 4.20 -24.56
N GLU A 14 17.64 4.04 -25.86
CA GLU A 14 16.78 4.56 -26.94
C GLU A 14 15.34 4.00 -26.91
N VAL A 15 15.17 2.77 -26.43
CA VAL A 15 13.85 2.12 -26.35
C VAL A 15 13.13 2.34 -25.02
N LEU A 16 13.73 3.06 -24.06
CA LEU A 16 13.08 3.35 -22.78
C LEU A 16 11.92 4.31 -22.96
N ASN A 17 10.75 3.91 -22.49
CA ASN A 17 9.58 4.77 -22.45
C ASN A 17 9.49 5.49 -21.10
N THR A 18 9.90 6.74 -21.07
CA THR A 18 9.90 7.62 -19.89
C THR A 18 8.51 7.86 -19.30
N ARG A 19 7.43 7.67 -20.09
CA ARG A 19 6.05 7.84 -19.61
C ARG A 19 5.58 6.75 -18.67
N TRP A 20 6.22 5.59 -18.68
CA TRP A 20 5.83 4.44 -17.87
C TRP A 20 6.91 3.99 -16.90
N LEU A 21 8.18 4.23 -17.22
CA LEU A 21 9.32 3.72 -16.47
C LEU A 21 9.18 3.92 -14.94
N LEU A 22 8.93 5.17 -14.53
CA LEU A 22 8.96 5.55 -13.12
C LEU A 22 7.80 4.97 -12.31
N ILE A 23 6.67 4.63 -12.94
CA ILE A 23 5.50 4.07 -12.23
C ILE A 23 5.76 2.63 -11.76
N TYR A 24 6.61 1.89 -12.47
CA TYR A 24 6.90 0.49 -12.15
C TYR A 24 7.78 0.35 -10.90
N ILE A 25 8.66 1.30 -10.63
CA ILE A 25 9.61 1.25 -9.51
C ILE A 25 8.89 1.09 -8.16
N PRO A 26 7.96 1.98 -7.75
CA PRO A 26 7.30 1.85 -6.47
C PRO A 26 6.41 0.59 -6.40
N VAL A 27 5.74 0.21 -7.50
CA VAL A 27 4.91 -1.00 -7.56
C VAL A 27 5.76 -2.25 -7.34
N TYR A 28 6.94 -2.32 -7.96
CA TYR A 28 7.83 -3.46 -7.85
C TYR A 28 8.40 -3.60 -6.43
N ILE A 29 8.85 -2.50 -5.83
CA ILE A 29 9.34 -2.48 -4.44
C ILE A 29 8.21 -2.88 -3.48
N PHE A 30 7.01 -2.33 -3.68
CA PHE A 30 5.83 -2.68 -2.90
C PHE A 30 5.52 -4.18 -3.00
N ALA A 31 5.49 -4.74 -4.21
CA ALA A 31 5.16 -6.14 -4.43
C ALA A 31 6.15 -7.09 -3.73
N ILE A 32 7.45 -6.82 -3.81
CA ILE A 32 8.48 -7.63 -3.11
C ILE A 32 8.28 -7.55 -1.60
N TRP A 33 8.15 -6.32 -1.09
CA TRP A 33 8.02 -6.08 0.34
C TRP A 33 6.74 -6.69 0.91
N ASP A 34 5.60 -6.50 0.25
CA ASP A 34 4.31 -7.01 0.70
C ASP A 34 4.25 -8.54 0.60
N SER A 35 4.82 -9.15 -0.44
CA SER A 35 4.91 -10.61 -0.56
C SER A 35 5.68 -11.23 0.62
N TYR A 36 6.82 -10.64 0.99
CA TYR A 36 7.59 -11.09 2.13
C TYR A 36 6.83 -10.91 3.45
N ARG A 37 6.30 -9.71 3.68
CA ARG A 37 5.57 -9.36 4.91
C ARG A 37 4.35 -10.28 5.12
N THR A 38 3.52 -10.43 4.10
CA THR A 38 2.30 -11.24 4.14
C THR A 38 2.63 -12.71 4.37
N THR A 39 3.70 -13.24 3.79
CA THR A 39 4.19 -14.61 4.06
C THR A 39 4.55 -14.80 5.53
N VAL A 40 5.31 -13.86 6.11
CA VAL A 40 5.72 -13.93 7.52
C VAL A 40 4.51 -13.86 8.46
N ASP A 41 3.54 -13.00 8.16
CA ASP A 41 2.35 -12.82 8.99
C ASP A 41 1.40 -14.02 8.92
N LEU A 42 1.19 -14.60 7.74
CA LEU A 42 0.42 -15.84 7.58
C LEU A 42 1.06 -17.04 8.29
N ASN A 43 2.39 -17.14 8.29
CA ASN A 43 3.09 -18.19 9.04
C ASN A 43 2.88 -18.07 10.55
N LYS A 44 2.87 -16.85 11.11
CA LYS A 44 2.57 -16.64 12.54
C LYS A 44 1.15 -17.07 12.87
N ILE A 45 0.19 -16.68 12.02
CA ILE A 45 -1.22 -17.07 12.14
C ILE A 45 -1.36 -18.58 12.12
N TYR A 46 -0.70 -19.27 11.19
CA TYR A 46 -0.71 -20.72 11.11
C TYR A 46 -0.29 -21.37 12.43
N VAL A 47 0.84 -20.94 13.00
CA VAL A 47 1.35 -21.47 14.29
C VAL A 47 0.38 -21.21 15.43
N LEU A 48 -0.29 -20.05 15.46
CA LEU A 48 -1.29 -19.73 16.47
C LEU A 48 -2.54 -20.62 16.33
N ALA A 49 -3.03 -20.78 15.10
CA ALA A 49 -4.20 -21.60 14.80
C ALA A 49 -3.99 -23.08 15.17
N GLU A 50 -2.80 -23.63 14.88
CA GLU A 50 -2.42 -25.00 15.23
C GLU A 50 -2.41 -25.22 16.74
N ARG A 51 -1.87 -24.27 17.52
CA ARG A 51 -1.76 -24.38 18.99
C ARG A 51 -3.10 -24.35 19.70
N GLU A 52 -4.04 -23.57 19.19
CA GLU A 52 -5.33 -23.35 19.85
C GLU A 52 -6.39 -24.39 19.41
N ASN A 53 -6.07 -25.30 18.50
CA ASN A 53 -7.03 -26.21 17.86
C ASN A 53 -8.30 -25.47 17.38
N HIS A 54 -8.13 -24.21 16.95
CA HIS A 54 -9.24 -23.31 16.72
C HIS A 54 -9.98 -23.72 15.44
N HIS A 55 -11.30 -23.94 15.51
CA HIS A 55 -12.12 -24.11 14.30
C HIS A 55 -12.17 -22.77 13.54
N PHE A 56 -11.78 -22.80 12.27
CA PHE A 56 -11.65 -21.63 11.39
C PHE A 56 -12.93 -20.80 11.30
N ASN A 57 -12.90 -19.56 11.80
CA ASN A 57 -13.88 -18.50 11.49
C ASN A 57 -13.25 -17.09 11.36
N SER A 58 -11.93 -16.94 11.48
CA SER A 58 -11.26 -15.63 11.44
C SER A 58 -10.81 -15.19 10.04
N PHE A 59 -11.05 -16.01 9.01
CA PHE A 59 -10.75 -15.70 7.62
C PHE A 59 -12.03 -15.80 6.80
N SER A 60 -12.39 -14.73 6.11
CA SER A 60 -13.30 -14.84 4.98
C SER A 60 -12.44 -14.99 3.73
N ILE A 61 -12.33 -16.24 3.25
CA ILE A 61 -11.73 -16.53 1.94
C ILE A 61 -12.75 -16.07 0.90
N GLY A 62 -12.59 -14.84 0.43
CA GLY A 62 -13.38 -14.32 -0.68
C GLY A 62 -12.78 -14.77 -2.01
N ALA A 63 -13.58 -14.71 -3.08
CA ALA A 63 -13.12 -15.02 -4.43
C ALA A 63 -11.94 -14.14 -4.92
N MET A 64 -11.77 -12.97 -4.30
CA MET A 64 -10.75 -11.98 -4.66
C MET A 64 -9.58 -11.95 -3.66
N GLU A 65 -9.79 -12.28 -2.39
CA GLU A 65 -8.80 -12.07 -1.33
C GLU A 65 -9.08 -12.86 -0.05
N ILE A 66 -8.01 -13.22 0.66
CA ILE A 66 -8.05 -13.73 2.03
C ILE A 66 -8.17 -12.53 2.96
N ASN A 67 -9.37 -12.28 3.50
CA ASN A 67 -9.57 -11.19 4.45
C ASN A 67 -9.22 -11.65 5.86
N TYR A 68 -8.27 -10.95 6.48
CA TYR A 68 -7.90 -11.17 7.87
C TYR A 68 -7.65 -9.85 8.60
N LEU A 69 -7.97 -9.84 9.89
CA LEU A 69 -7.69 -8.69 10.74
C LEU A 69 -6.20 -8.70 11.09
N ASP A 70 -5.49 -7.67 10.65
CA ASP A 70 -4.06 -7.50 10.90
C ASP A 70 -3.77 -6.09 11.39
N LYS A 71 -2.85 -5.98 12.36
CA LYS A 71 -2.42 -4.70 12.89
C LYS A 71 -1.32 -4.14 11.99
N ARG A 72 -1.59 -2.99 11.39
CA ARG A 72 -0.73 -2.36 10.37
C ARG A 72 -0.16 -1.03 10.87
N ASN A 73 0.97 -0.60 10.32
CA ASN A 73 1.52 0.71 10.68
C ASN A 73 0.84 1.81 9.84
N PRO A 74 0.13 2.78 10.45
CA PRO A 74 -0.51 3.86 9.70
C PRO A 74 0.47 4.71 8.89
N ILE A 75 1.70 4.88 9.37
CA ILE A 75 2.73 5.66 8.66
C ILE A 75 3.11 4.96 7.36
N LEU A 76 3.24 3.63 7.36
CA LEU A 76 3.53 2.87 6.14
C LEU A 76 2.41 3.03 5.11
N SER A 77 1.14 3.07 5.52
CA SER A 77 0.03 3.32 4.60
C SER A 77 0.17 4.67 3.87
N VAL A 78 0.62 5.71 4.60
CA VAL A 78 0.85 7.05 4.04
C VAL A 78 2.04 7.06 3.10
N VAL A 79 3.16 6.44 3.50
CA VAL A 79 4.37 6.35 2.67
C VAL A 79 4.06 5.65 1.35
N TRP A 80 3.33 4.53 1.39
CA TRP A 80 2.95 3.83 0.16
C TRP A 80 2.02 4.66 -0.72
N SER A 81 1.02 5.34 -0.15
CA SER A 81 0.15 6.26 -0.90
C SER A 81 0.87 7.48 -1.48
N LEU A 82 1.95 7.95 -0.84
CA LEU A 82 2.81 9.03 -1.35
C LEU A 82 3.70 8.58 -2.50
N LEU A 83 4.22 7.34 -2.45
CA LEU A 83 5.03 6.79 -3.52
C LEU A 83 4.20 6.56 -4.79
N MET A 84 3.00 6.00 -4.64
CA MET A 84 2.04 5.91 -5.73
C MET A 84 0.61 5.82 -5.15
N PRO A 85 -0.31 6.69 -5.59
CA PRO A 85 -1.70 6.63 -5.14
C PRO A 85 -2.29 5.23 -5.37
N GLY A 86 -2.91 4.67 -4.33
CA GLY A 86 -3.52 3.34 -4.37
C GLY A 86 -2.69 2.23 -3.73
N LEU A 87 -1.36 2.40 -3.56
CA LEU A 87 -0.55 1.41 -2.85
C LEU A 87 -0.85 1.35 -1.36
N GLY A 88 -1.24 2.46 -0.72
CA GLY A 88 -1.67 2.43 0.68
C GLY A 88 -3.00 1.70 0.88
N GLN A 89 -3.92 1.80 -0.08
CA GLN A 89 -5.17 1.02 -0.10
C GLN A 89 -4.89 -0.47 -0.31
N LEU A 90 -3.94 -0.80 -1.19
CA LEU A 90 -3.50 -2.16 -1.43
C LEU A 90 -2.82 -2.74 -0.19
N TYR A 91 -1.99 -1.93 0.49
CA TYR A 91 -1.41 -2.28 1.78
C TYR A 91 -2.52 -2.73 2.73
N ILE A 92 -3.57 -1.94 2.99
CA ILE A 92 -4.65 -2.35 3.89
C ILE A 92 -5.64 -3.38 3.31
N HIS A 93 -5.32 -4.03 2.19
CA HIS A 93 -6.13 -5.10 1.58
C HIS A 93 -7.53 -4.60 1.19
N ARG A 94 -7.63 -3.34 0.76
CA ARG A 94 -8.86 -2.78 0.16
C ARG A 94 -8.74 -2.80 -1.35
N ILE A 95 -8.67 -3.99 -1.95
CA ILE A 95 -8.35 -4.18 -3.38
C ILE A 95 -9.25 -3.35 -4.31
N ILE A 96 -10.56 -3.30 -4.08
CA ILE A 96 -11.49 -2.56 -4.95
C ILE A 96 -11.15 -1.06 -4.95
N ALA A 97 -10.93 -0.48 -3.76
CA ALA A 97 -10.54 0.91 -3.62
C ALA A 97 -9.15 1.16 -4.20
N ALA A 98 -8.20 0.25 -3.95
CA ALA A 98 -6.85 0.30 -4.50
C ALA A 98 -6.88 0.32 -6.03
N PHE A 99 -7.62 -0.58 -6.65
CA PHE A 99 -7.74 -0.68 -8.10
C PHE A 99 -8.34 0.59 -8.71
N PHE A 100 -9.39 1.14 -8.10
CA PHE A 100 -9.99 2.40 -8.53
C PHE A 100 -8.98 3.55 -8.50
N VAL A 101 -8.24 3.71 -7.39
CA VAL A 101 -7.24 4.77 -7.22
C VAL A 101 -6.05 4.57 -8.18
N ILE A 102 -5.57 3.34 -8.34
CA ILE A 102 -4.45 3.00 -9.24
C ILE A 102 -4.81 3.30 -10.70
N ILE A 103 -6.02 2.94 -11.16
CA ILE A 103 -6.45 3.24 -12.52
C ILE A 103 -6.42 4.75 -12.77
N TRP A 104 -7.02 5.54 -11.88
CA TRP A 104 -7.02 6.99 -12.03
C TRP A 104 -5.62 7.59 -11.91
N ALA A 105 -4.75 7.04 -11.07
CA ALA A 105 -3.35 7.41 -11.01
C ALA A 105 -2.67 7.20 -12.38
N VAL A 106 -2.84 6.02 -12.98
CA VAL A 106 -2.29 5.70 -14.31
C VAL A 106 -2.82 6.66 -15.38
N VAL A 107 -4.14 6.93 -15.39
CA VAL A 107 -4.76 7.87 -16.33
C VAL A 107 -4.14 9.26 -16.17
N PHE A 108 -4.02 9.77 -14.94
CA PHE A 108 -3.46 11.10 -14.70
C PHE A 108 -1.97 11.18 -15.01
N PHE A 109 -1.16 10.17 -14.63
CA PHE A 109 0.25 10.11 -15.02
C PHE A 109 0.44 10.08 -16.53
N TYR A 110 -0.37 9.31 -17.25
CA TYR A 110 -0.27 9.20 -18.71
C TYR A 110 -0.62 10.51 -19.42
N TYR A 111 -1.77 11.13 -19.10
CA TYR A 111 -2.21 12.35 -19.79
C TYR A 111 -1.49 13.63 -19.33
N SER A 112 -0.96 13.66 -18.11
CA SER A 112 -0.19 14.82 -17.61
C SER A 112 1.23 14.89 -18.16
N HIS A 113 1.79 13.78 -18.67
CA HIS A 113 3.22 13.64 -18.98
C HIS A 113 4.13 13.91 -17.77
N LEU A 114 3.62 13.79 -16.54
CA LEU A 114 4.38 14.10 -15.33
C LEU A 114 5.65 13.25 -15.17
N LEU A 115 5.60 11.96 -15.52
CA LEU A 115 6.77 11.08 -15.39
C LEU A 115 7.87 11.42 -16.40
N GLU A 116 7.48 11.86 -17.60
CA GLU A 116 8.39 12.34 -18.64
C GLU A 116 9.04 13.67 -18.21
N GLU A 117 8.25 14.58 -17.62
CA GLU A 117 8.72 15.83 -17.03
C GLU A 117 9.74 15.59 -15.91
N ILE A 118 9.45 14.69 -14.96
CA ILE A 118 10.38 14.31 -13.89
C ILE A 118 11.70 13.76 -14.46
N SER A 119 11.64 12.93 -15.50
CA SER A 119 12.84 12.41 -16.16
C SER A 119 13.69 13.53 -16.77
N LEU A 120 13.07 14.50 -17.45
CA LEU A 120 13.75 15.66 -18.02
C LEU A 120 14.31 16.60 -16.94
N LEU A 121 13.62 16.74 -15.80
CA LEU A 121 14.12 17.48 -14.64
C LEU A 121 15.41 16.86 -14.09
N PHE A 122 15.50 15.54 -14.01
CA PHE A 122 16.73 14.86 -13.59
C PHE A 122 17.91 15.08 -14.55
N LEU A 123 17.64 15.29 -15.84
CA LEU A 123 18.64 15.65 -16.84
C LEU A 123 19.01 17.15 -16.82
N GLY A 124 18.31 17.96 -16.01
CA GLY A 124 18.52 19.42 -15.93
C GLY A 124 17.84 20.21 -17.04
N GLU A 125 16.99 19.59 -17.85
CA GLU A 125 16.35 20.22 -19.02
C GLU A 125 15.04 20.93 -18.67
N ILE A 126 15.10 21.90 -17.76
CA ILE A 126 13.93 22.55 -17.15
C ILE A 126 12.93 23.12 -18.18
N LYS A 127 13.43 23.72 -19.27
CA LYS A 127 12.59 24.30 -20.32
C LYS A 127 11.77 23.23 -21.06
N GLN A 128 12.39 22.10 -21.38
CA GLN A 128 11.71 21.01 -22.08
C GLN A 128 10.76 20.28 -21.13
N ALA A 129 11.18 20.06 -19.88
CA ALA A 129 10.38 19.47 -18.82
C ALA A 129 9.04 20.22 -18.65
N THR A 130 9.10 21.56 -18.56
CA THR A 130 7.89 22.38 -18.39
C THR A 130 7.00 22.41 -19.65
N ALA A 131 7.60 22.25 -20.83
CA ALA A 131 6.89 22.29 -22.11
C ALA A 131 6.11 21.01 -22.42
N VAL A 132 6.61 19.86 -21.97
CA VAL A 132 5.95 18.56 -22.19
C VAL A 132 4.75 18.35 -21.26
N LEU A 133 4.73 19.05 -20.12
CA LEU A 133 3.76 18.89 -19.06
C LEU A 133 2.37 19.42 -19.43
N ASN A 134 1.34 18.57 -19.31
CA ASN A 134 -0.04 19.00 -19.46
C ASN A 134 -0.61 19.44 -18.09
N LYS A 135 -0.77 20.76 -17.95
CA LYS A 135 -1.20 21.40 -16.70
C LYS A 135 -2.63 21.06 -16.29
N GLU A 136 -3.54 20.85 -17.26
CA GLU A 136 -4.94 20.54 -16.96
C GLU A 136 -5.05 19.21 -16.22
N TRP A 137 -4.34 18.20 -16.72
CA TRP A 137 -4.29 16.87 -16.09
C TRP A 137 -3.47 16.87 -14.80
N LEU A 138 -2.43 17.70 -14.72
CA LEU A 138 -1.60 17.84 -13.52
C LEU A 138 -2.42 18.32 -12.30
N LEU A 139 -3.41 19.19 -12.51
CA LEU A 139 -4.21 19.76 -11.41
C LEU A 139 -5.08 18.72 -10.69
N PHE A 140 -5.23 17.50 -11.23
CA PHE A 140 -5.94 16.41 -10.54
C PHE A 140 -5.10 15.71 -9.45
N PHE A 141 -3.77 15.83 -9.48
CA PHE A 141 -2.89 15.11 -8.55
C PHE A 141 -3.10 15.48 -7.08
N PRO A 142 -3.23 16.76 -6.67
CA PRO A 142 -3.45 17.09 -5.26
C PRO A 142 -4.69 16.42 -4.66
N SER A 143 -5.77 16.31 -5.45
CA SER A 143 -6.99 15.61 -5.04
C SER A 143 -6.76 14.10 -4.94
N LEU A 144 -6.14 13.49 -5.95
CA LEU A 144 -5.84 12.06 -5.96
C LEU A 144 -4.94 11.65 -4.80
N TYR A 145 -3.83 12.37 -4.60
CA TYR A 145 -2.89 12.12 -3.51
C TYR A 145 -3.53 12.38 -2.14
N GLY A 146 -4.23 13.51 -1.98
CA GLY A 146 -4.92 13.84 -0.73
C GLY A 146 -5.93 12.77 -0.35
N PHE A 147 -6.76 12.32 -1.30
CA PHE A 147 -7.69 11.22 -1.09
C PHE A 147 -6.96 9.92 -0.73
N ALA A 148 -5.98 9.50 -1.53
CA ALA A 148 -5.28 8.23 -1.33
C ALA A 148 -4.60 8.16 0.05
N ILE A 149 -3.92 9.23 0.47
CA ILE A 149 -3.23 9.32 1.75
C ILE A 149 -4.21 9.30 2.92
N PHE A 150 -5.23 10.16 2.86
CA PHE A 150 -6.20 10.28 3.95
C PHE A 150 -7.00 8.99 4.13
N ASP A 151 -7.51 8.43 3.03
CA ASP A 151 -8.29 7.19 3.05
C ASP A 151 -7.44 6.03 3.57
N SER A 152 -6.21 5.83 3.09
CA SER A 152 -5.35 4.74 3.57
C SER A 152 -5.01 4.89 5.05
N TYR A 153 -4.67 6.11 5.49
CA TYR A 153 -4.33 6.39 6.88
C TYR A 153 -5.50 6.13 7.82
N MET A 154 -6.66 6.74 7.56
CA MET A 154 -7.82 6.63 8.42
C MET A 154 -8.29 5.19 8.53
N ASN A 155 -8.38 4.46 7.41
CA ASN A 155 -8.78 3.06 7.45
C ASN A 155 -7.75 2.19 8.17
N THR A 156 -6.44 2.48 8.07
CA THR A 156 -5.43 1.76 8.87
C THR A 156 -5.65 1.97 10.37
N VAL A 157 -5.91 3.21 10.79
CA VAL A 157 -6.15 3.54 12.20
C VAL A 157 -7.42 2.88 12.72
N GLU A 158 -8.52 2.94 11.97
CA GLU A 158 -9.78 2.32 12.40
C GLU A 158 -9.69 0.80 12.43
N ASN A 159 -9.08 0.16 11.43
CA ASN A 159 -8.87 -1.29 11.43
C ASN A 159 -8.01 -1.74 12.61
N ASN A 160 -6.96 -0.98 12.96
CA ASN A 160 -6.14 -1.28 14.13
C ASN A 160 -6.93 -1.24 15.43
N LYS A 161 -7.89 -0.30 15.58
CA LYS A 161 -8.76 -0.26 16.78
C LYS A 161 -9.63 -1.51 16.88
N LEU A 162 -10.11 -2.03 15.75
CA LEU A 162 -10.89 -3.28 15.71
C LEU A 162 -10.01 -4.47 16.13
N VAL A 163 -8.79 -4.56 15.61
CA VAL A 163 -7.82 -5.61 16.00
C VAL A 163 -7.53 -5.56 17.49
N GLU A 164 -7.25 -4.38 18.04
CA GLU A 164 -7.00 -4.22 19.48
C GLU A 164 -8.21 -4.62 20.33
N ARG A 165 -9.43 -4.32 19.87
CA ARG A 165 -10.66 -4.69 20.56
C ARG A 165 -10.91 -6.19 20.52
N GLU A 166 -10.74 -6.84 19.38
CA GLU A 166 -10.88 -8.29 19.25
C GLU A 166 -9.83 -9.04 20.06
N GLN A 167 -8.56 -8.61 19.98
CA GLN A 167 -7.49 -9.18 20.78
C GLN A 167 -7.75 -9.04 22.28
N LYS A 168 -8.25 -7.88 22.72
CA LYS A 168 -8.67 -7.67 24.10
C LYS A 168 -9.79 -8.65 24.47
N ASN A 169 -10.88 -8.69 23.72
CA ASN A 169 -12.01 -9.58 24.00
C ASN A 169 -11.58 -11.05 24.09
N PHE A 170 -10.65 -11.47 23.22
CA PHE A 170 -10.09 -12.81 23.25
C PHE A 170 -9.35 -13.09 24.56
N PHE A 171 -8.47 -12.19 25.01
CA PHE A 171 -7.75 -12.35 26.27
C PHE A 171 -8.68 -12.33 27.49
N GLU A 172 -9.71 -11.48 27.49
CA GLU A 172 -10.71 -11.44 28.57
C GLU A 172 -11.48 -12.77 28.67
N LYS A 173 -11.78 -13.42 27.54
CA LYS A 173 -12.52 -14.69 27.53
C LYS A 173 -11.65 -15.89 27.92
N MET A 174 -10.42 -15.95 27.44
CA MET A 174 -9.59 -17.16 27.54
C MET A 174 -8.64 -17.16 28.74
N TYR A 175 -8.17 -16.00 29.21
CA TYR A 175 -7.09 -15.90 30.18
C TYR A 175 -7.43 -15.08 31.42
N GLN A 176 -8.45 -14.22 31.39
CA GLN A 176 -8.78 -13.37 32.54
C GLN A 176 -9.52 -14.16 33.63
N HIS A 177 -9.00 -14.09 34.86
CA HIS A 177 -9.64 -14.72 36.02
C HIS A 177 -11.01 -14.06 36.31
N PRO A 178 -12.08 -14.80 36.66
CA PRO A 178 -13.42 -14.25 36.89
C PRO A 178 -13.51 -13.15 37.96
N GLY A 179 -12.59 -13.18 38.93
CA GLY A 179 -12.49 -12.17 39.99
C GLY A 179 -11.70 -10.90 39.62
N PHE A 180 -11.04 -10.86 38.45
CA PHE A 180 -10.22 -9.73 38.05
C PHE A 180 -11.09 -8.60 37.47
N ARG A 181 -11.06 -7.43 38.12
CA ARG A 181 -11.74 -6.21 37.66
C ARG A 181 -10.73 -5.21 37.14
N ILE A 182 -10.89 -4.77 35.90
CA ILE A 182 -10.08 -3.68 35.34
C ILE A 182 -10.44 -2.39 36.08
N GLY A 183 -9.50 -1.87 36.87
CA GLY A 183 -9.62 -0.54 37.46
C GLY A 183 -9.65 0.51 36.35
N LYS A 184 -10.60 1.46 36.41
CA LYS A 184 -10.65 2.61 35.49
C LYS A 184 -9.49 3.57 35.81
N GLY A 185 -8.28 3.21 35.39
CA GLY A 185 -7.08 4.04 35.44
C GLY A 185 -6.61 4.42 34.03
N LYS A 186 -5.91 5.56 33.92
CA LYS A 186 -5.37 6.08 32.65
C LYS A 186 -4.53 5.03 31.92
N LYS A 187 -4.70 4.97 30.59
CA LYS A 187 -3.89 4.18 29.65
C LYS A 187 -2.41 4.37 30.00
N VAL A 188 -1.71 3.28 30.35
CA VAL A 188 -0.25 3.29 30.44
C VAL A 188 0.23 3.21 29.00
N THR A 189 0.47 4.37 28.40
CA THR A 189 1.19 4.54 27.13
C THR A 189 2.68 4.30 27.32
#